data_AF-F9Y4R3-F1
#
_entry.id   AF-F9Y4R3-F1
#
_cell.length_a   1.000
_cell.length_b   1.000
_cell.length_c   1.000
_cell.angle_alpha   90.00
_cell.angle_beta   90.00
_cell.angle_gamma   90.00
#
_symmetry.space_group_name_H-M   'P 1'
#
loop_
_entity.id
_entity.type
_entity.pdbx_description
1 polymer ?
#
loop_
_entity_poly.entity_id
_entity_poly.type
_entity_poly.pdbx_seq_one_letter_code
_entity_poly.pdbx_strand_id
1 'polypeptide(L)'
;MLAQALTMSAQPDYEGDPMYIYAILPNSAFSLGATWLGWALAAFFVLGGVVNWIGTPSARADYARWGYPRWFHYVTALCELTAAALLVSPFTQIWGAALAALVMAAACTTVIKHKELGHLPAPAIVLVLCLICMLGNLI
;
A
#
# COMPACT_ATOMS: atom_id res chain seq x y z
N MET A 1 -29.61 8.27 -4.90
CA MET A 1 -30.52 7.22 -5.41
C MET A 1 -31.12 7.53 -6.78
N LEU A 2 -31.60 8.74 -7.07
CA LEU A 2 -32.18 9.08 -8.40
C LEU A 2 -31.17 9.04 -9.57
N ALA A 3 -29.90 9.39 -9.33
CA ALA A 3 -28.84 9.34 -10.35
C ALA A 3 -28.45 7.91 -10.77
N GLN A 4 -28.68 6.92 -9.90
CA GLN A 4 -28.30 5.52 -10.09
C GLN A 4 -29.35 4.76 -10.91
N ALA A 5 -30.61 5.17 -10.81
CA ALA A 5 -31.70 4.61 -11.62
C ALA A 5 -31.62 5.03 -13.10
N LEU A 6 -31.15 6.26 -13.38
CA LEU A 6 -30.96 6.77 -14.74
C LEU A 6 -29.72 6.18 -15.44
N THR A 7 -28.76 5.65 -14.69
CA THR A 7 -27.61 4.92 -15.26
C THR A 7 -27.97 3.49 -15.64
N MET A 8 -28.89 2.84 -14.91
CA MET A 8 -29.34 1.48 -15.23
C MET A 8 -30.23 1.40 -16.48
N SER A 9 -31.01 2.44 -16.79
CA SER A 9 -31.89 2.44 -17.99
C SER A 9 -31.16 2.76 -19.30
N ALA A 10 -29.85 3.05 -19.24
CA ALA A 10 -29.03 3.41 -20.40
C ALA A 10 -27.87 2.42 -20.65
N GLN A 11 -27.92 1.23 -20.05
CA GLN A 11 -26.99 0.15 -20.36
C GLN A 11 -27.44 -0.57 -21.64
N PRO A 12 -26.67 -0.51 -22.73
CA PRO A 12 -27.05 -1.19 -23.96
C PRO A 12 -26.82 -2.70 -23.78
N ASP A 13 -27.59 -3.52 -24.50
CA ASP A 13 -27.53 -4.98 -24.42
C ASP A 13 -26.23 -5.52 -25.03
N TYR A 14 -25.18 -5.60 -24.21
CA TYR A 14 -23.84 -6.05 -24.56
C TYR A 14 -23.52 -7.38 -23.86
N GLU A 15 -24.46 -8.32 -23.85
CA GLU A 15 -24.15 -9.72 -23.51
C GLU A 15 -23.18 -10.31 -24.56
N GLY A 16 -21.88 -10.18 -24.31
CA GLY A 16 -20.82 -10.84 -25.09
C GLY A 16 -19.69 -9.95 -25.61
N ASP A 17 -19.70 -8.65 -25.34
CA ASP A 17 -18.62 -7.76 -25.76
C ASP A 17 -17.50 -7.71 -24.69
N PRO A 18 -16.26 -8.13 -24.98
CA PRO A 18 -15.14 -8.03 -24.03
C PRO A 18 -14.86 -6.59 -23.58
N MET A 19 -15.40 -5.59 -24.28
CA MET A 19 -15.34 -4.19 -23.88
C MET A 19 -16.18 -3.87 -22.63
N TYR A 20 -17.16 -4.71 -22.28
CA TYR A 20 -18.05 -4.48 -21.12
C TYR A 20 -17.37 -4.63 -19.76
N ILE A 21 -16.30 -5.42 -19.68
CA ILE A 21 -15.48 -5.54 -18.46
C ILE A 21 -14.82 -4.19 -18.13
N TYR A 22 -14.49 -3.37 -19.14
CA TYR A 22 -13.88 -2.05 -18.93
C TYR A 22 -14.91 -0.98 -18.54
N ALA A 23 -16.19 -1.18 -18.84
CA ALA A 23 -17.25 -0.23 -18.49
C ALA A 23 -17.64 -0.24 -17.00
N ILE A 24 -17.22 -1.26 -16.25
CA ILE A 24 -17.39 -1.37 -14.78
C ILE A 24 -16.14 -0.86 -14.02
N LEU A 25 -15.08 -0.46 -14.74
CA LEU A 25 -13.89 0.11 -14.12
C LEU A 25 -14.18 1.58 -13.70
N PRO A 26 -13.96 1.96 -12.43
CA PRO A 26 -14.13 3.34 -12.01
C PRO A 26 -13.21 4.26 -12.84
N ASN A 27 -13.82 5.36 -13.25
CA ASN A 27 -13.36 6.35 -14.23
C ASN A 27 -11.90 6.85 -14.06
N SER A 28 -11.31 7.19 -15.22
CA SER A 28 -10.13 8.06 -15.44
C SER A 28 -8.73 7.44 -15.37
N ALA A 29 -7.83 7.92 -16.25
CA ALA A 29 -6.40 7.56 -16.33
C ALA A 29 -5.63 7.71 -15.00
N PHE A 30 -6.22 8.41 -14.03
CA PHE A 30 -5.74 8.53 -12.66
C PHE A 30 -5.80 7.20 -11.89
N SER A 31 -6.80 6.34 -12.16
CA SER A 31 -6.92 5.01 -11.53
C SER A 31 -5.86 4.03 -12.03
N LEU A 32 -5.41 4.16 -13.28
CA LEU A 32 -4.29 3.37 -13.82
C LEU A 32 -2.98 3.74 -13.11
N GLY A 33 -2.68 5.04 -12.98
CA GLY A 33 -1.49 5.50 -12.26
C GLY A 33 -1.47 5.04 -10.80
N ALA A 34 -2.62 5.11 -10.11
CA ALA A 34 -2.77 4.58 -8.77
C ALA A 34 -2.53 3.06 -8.74
N THR A 35 -3.06 2.29 -9.70
CA THR A 35 -2.87 0.83 -9.78
C THR A 35 -1.39 0.45 -9.94
N TRP A 36 -0.68 1.06 -10.89
CA TRP A 36 0.75 0.81 -11.10
C TRP A 36 1.59 1.18 -9.88
N LEU A 37 1.28 2.32 -9.24
CA LEU A 37 1.93 2.73 -8.00
C LEU A 37 1.64 1.73 -6.87
N GLY A 38 0.41 1.24 -6.77
CA GLY A 38 0.01 0.21 -5.83
C GLY A 38 0.84 -1.07 -5.97
N TRP A 39 1.06 -1.53 -7.20
CA TRP A 39 1.92 -2.70 -7.46
C TRP A 39 3.39 -2.45 -7.15
N ALA A 40 3.91 -1.28 -7.46
CA ALA A 40 5.28 -0.90 -7.10
C ALA A 40 5.47 -0.87 -5.57
N LEU A 41 4.51 -0.29 -4.85
CA LEU A 41 4.47 -0.30 -3.39
C LEU A 41 4.34 -1.73 -2.87
N ALA A 42 3.45 -2.55 -3.41
CA ALA A 42 3.29 -3.94 -3.01
C ALA A 42 4.61 -4.71 -3.13
N ALA A 43 5.33 -4.56 -4.24
CA ALA A 43 6.65 -5.17 -4.42
C ALA A 43 7.66 -4.71 -3.36
N PHE A 44 7.71 -3.40 -3.07
CA PHE A 44 8.56 -2.85 -2.01
C PHE A 44 8.22 -3.47 -0.63
N PHE A 45 6.94 -3.54 -0.28
CA PHE A 45 6.47 -4.09 0.99
C PHE A 45 6.64 -5.61 1.09
N VAL A 46 6.57 -6.36 -0.02
CA VAL A 46 6.96 -7.79 -0.03
C VAL A 46 8.44 -7.94 0.31
N LEU A 47 9.30 -7.15 -0.32
CA LEU A 47 10.74 -7.23 -0.06
C LEU A 47 11.06 -6.88 1.40
N GLY A 48 10.52 -5.77 1.91
CA GLY A 48 10.65 -5.38 3.32
C GLY A 48 10.11 -6.48 4.26
N GLY A 49 8.91 -6.97 3.97
CA GLY A 49 8.23 -7.96 4.79
C GLY A 49 9.00 -9.27 4.86
N VAL A 50 9.58 -9.73 3.74
CA VAL A 50 10.44 -10.92 3.69
C VAL A 50 11.73 -10.71 4.48
N VAL A 51 12.38 -9.55 4.33
CA VAL A 51 13.61 -9.22 5.10
C VAL A 51 13.31 -9.22 6.61
N ASN A 52 12.19 -8.63 7.01
CA ASN A 52 11.72 -8.63 8.39
C ASN A 52 11.32 -10.05 8.86
N TRP A 53 10.73 -10.88 8.01
CA TRP A 53 10.34 -12.26 8.36
C TRP A 53 11.56 -13.16 8.58
N ILE A 54 12.55 -13.08 7.69
CA ILE A 54 13.83 -13.80 7.83
C ILE A 54 14.57 -13.29 9.07
N GLY A 55 14.45 -11.99 9.37
CA GLY A 55 15.11 -11.35 10.51
C GLY A 55 16.62 -11.42 10.35
N THR A 56 17.17 -10.79 9.30
CA THR A 56 18.62 -10.78 9.04
C THR A 56 19.40 -10.26 10.26
N PRO A 57 20.70 -10.62 10.42
CA PRO A 57 21.50 -10.13 11.54
C PRO A 57 21.50 -8.60 11.67
N SER A 58 21.53 -7.87 10.55
CA SER A 58 21.41 -6.40 10.53
C SER A 58 20.06 -5.94 11.04
N ALA A 59 18.95 -6.47 10.50
CA ALA A 59 17.61 -6.09 10.94
C ALA A 59 17.42 -6.32 12.44
N ARG A 60 17.80 -7.50 12.95
CA ARG A 60 17.70 -7.80 14.39
C ARG A 60 18.55 -6.87 15.25
N ALA A 61 19.75 -6.48 14.78
CA ALA A 61 20.60 -5.52 15.47
C ALA A 61 19.99 -4.11 15.49
N ASP A 62 19.34 -3.69 14.41
CA ASP A 62 18.62 -2.43 14.33
C ASP A 62 17.42 -2.40 15.29
N TYR A 63 16.56 -3.44 15.27
CA TYR A 63 15.44 -3.55 16.23
C TYR A 63 15.91 -3.53 17.68
N ALA A 64 16.99 -4.24 18.00
CA ALA A 64 17.56 -4.23 19.35
C ALA A 64 18.10 -2.85 19.74
N ARG A 65 18.76 -2.15 18.81
CA ARG A 65 19.27 -0.78 19.03
C ARG A 65 18.15 0.24 19.20
N TRP A 66 17.02 0.05 18.51
CA TRP A 66 15.81 0.86 18.67
C TRP A 66 14.97 0.48 19.92
N GLY A 67 15.43 -0.47 20.73
CA GLY A 67 14.77 -0.87 21.97
C GLY A 67 13.54 -1.75 21.79
N TYR A 68 13.30 -2.28 20.58
CA TYR A 68 12.18 -3.18 20.34
C TYR A 68 12.47 -4.61 20.84
N PRO A 69 11.43 -5.36 21.25
CA PRO A 69 11.57 -6.78 21.53
C PRO A 69 12.13 -7.56 20.33
N ARG A 70 12.89 -8.62 20.61
CA ARG A 70 13.55 -9.43 19.55
C ARG A 70 12.59 -10.06 18.55
N TRP A 71 11.30 -10.19 18.87
CA TRP A 71 10.27 -10.76 18.00
C TRP A 71 9.49 -9.70 17.20
N PHE A 72 9.69 -8.41 17.48
CA PHE A 72 8.87 -7.34 16.90
C PHE A 72 9.02 -7.25 15.38
N HIS A 73 10.17 -7.69 14.83
CA HIS A 73 10.35 -7.79 13.38
C HIS A 73 9.31 -8.71 12.70
N TYR A 74 8.75 -9.71 13.39
CA TYR A 74 7.63 -10.51 12.86
C TYR A 74 6.33 -9.72 12.76
N VAL A 75 6.08 -8.78 13.69
CA VAL A 75 4.91 -7.89 13.62
C VAL A 75 5.05 -6.96 12.42
N THR A 76 6.22 -6.35 12.25
CA THR A 76 6.51 -5.53 11.08
C THR A 76 6.34 -6.33 9.80
N ALA A 77 6.90 -7.53 9.73
CA ALA A 77 6.76 -8.42 8.57
C ALA A 77 5.30 -8.72 8.24
N LEU A 78 4.49 -9.06 9.26
CA LEU A 78 3.07 -9.34 9.05
C LEU A 78 2.31 -8.11 8.54
N CYS A 79 2.56 -6.94 9.11
CA CYS A 79 1.95 -5.69 8.66
C CYS A 79 2.35 -5.34 7.22
N GLU A 80 3.63 -5.46 6.88
CA GLU A 80 4.15 -5.16 5.54
C GLU A 80 3.59 -6.14 4.49
N LEU A 81 3.59 -7.44 4.78
CA LEU A 81 3.03 -8.45 3.86
C LEU A 81 1.51 -8.31 3.70
N THR A 82 0.80 -7.95 4.77
CA THR A 82 -0.65 -7.66 4.72
C THR A 82 -0.92 -6.43 3.86
N ALA A 83 -0.14 -5.36 4.04
CA ALA A 83 -0.25 -4.16 3.23
C ALA A 83 0.00 -4.48 1.74
N ALA A 84 1.06 -5.26 1.45
CA ALA A 84 1.35 -5.69 0.09
C ALA A 84 0.21 -6.50 -0.54
N ALA A 85 -0.36 -7.47 0.19
CA ALA A 85 -1.48 -8.28 -0.31
C ALA A 85 -2.70 -7.42 -0.64
N LEU A 86 -3.01 -6.44 0.20
CA LEU A 86 -4.13 -5.51 -0.02
C LEU A 86 -3.88 -4.55 -1.19
N LEU A 87 -2.63 -4.16 -1.44
CA LEU A 87 -2.24 -3.23 -2.52
C LEU A 87 -2.34 -3.83 -3.92
N VAL A 88 -2.35 -5.16 -4.07
CA VAL A 88 -2.40 -5.83 -5.39
C VAL A 88 -3.77 -5.71 -6.04
N SER A 89 -4.84 -5.76 -5.24
CA SER A 89 -6.21 -5.72 -5.74
C SER A 89 -6.77 -4.29 -5.69
N PRO A 90 -7.33 -3.76 -6.79
CA PRO A 90 -7.90 -2.41 -6.84
C PRO A 90 -9.04 -2.22 -5.83
N PHE A 91 -9.77 -3.29 -5.49
CA PHE A 91 -10.86 -3.23 -4.51
C PHE A 91 -10.39 -3.05 -3.06
N THR A 92 -9.17 -3.49 -2.73
CA THR A 92 -8.61 -3.41 -1.37
C THR A 92 -7.46 -2.41 -1.27
N GLN A 93 -7.09 -1.79 -2.38
CA GLN A 93 -5.88 -0.98 -2.50
C GLN A 93 -5.85 0.22 -1.55
N ILE A 94 -6.99 0.88 -1.33
CA ILE A 94 -7.11 1.98 -0.35
C ILE A 94 -6.74 1.53 1.07
N TRP A 95 -7.17 0.33 1.48
CA TRP A 95 -6.87 -0.23 2.79
C TRP A 95 -5.40 -0.65 2.89
N GLY A 96 -4.85 -1.20 1.81
CA GLY A 96 -3.43 -1.50 1.71
C GLY A 96 -2.56 -0.25 1.83
N ALA A 97 -2.92 0.83 1.12
CA ALA A 97 -2.22 2.10 1.16
C ALA A 97 -2.28 2.76 2.55
N ALA A 98 -3.44 2.69 3.23
CA ALA A 98 -3.60 3.19 4.59
C ALA A 98 -2.72 2.43 5.59
N LEU A 99 -2.72 1.09 5.53
CA LEU A 99 -1.86 0.26 6.40
C LEU A 99 -0.38 0.52 6.12
N ALA A 100 0.02 0.57 4.85
CA ALA A 100 1.37 0.88 4.41
C ALA A 100 1.85 2.25 4.94
N ALA A 101 1.00 3.28 4.83
CA ALA A 101 1.30 4.61 5.36
C ALA A 101 1.48 4.58 6.88
N LEU A 102 0.66 3.82 7.62
CA LEU A 102 0.81 3.67 9.06
C LEU A 102 2.16 3.03 9.43
N VAL A 103 2.55 1.96 8.73
CA VAL A 103 3.84 1.28 8.95
C VAL A 103 5.00 2.24 8.68
N MET A 104 4.97 2.98 7.56
CA MET A 104 6.03 3.94 7.23
C MET A 104 6.08 5.12 8.20
N ALA A 105 4.93 5.61 8.69
CA ALA A 105 4.90 6.63 9.73
C ALA A 105 5.53 6.14 11.04
N ALA A 106 5.30 4.87 11.42
CA ALA A 106 5.94 4.25 12.57
C ALA A 106 7.47 4.11 12.37
N ALA A 107 7.91 3.73 11.16
CA ALA A 107 9.32 3.67 10.78
C ALA A 107 10.00 5.05 10.85
N CYS A 108 9.40 6.08 10.25
CA CYS A 108 9.87 7.46 10.35
C CYS A 108 9.98 7.90 11.82
N THR A 109 8.95 7.64 12.62
CA THR A 109 8.95 7.98 14.05
C THR A 109 10.08 7.28 14.80
N THR A 110 10.33 6.00 14.50
CA THR A 110 11.44 5.23 15.08
C THR A 110 12.78 5.87 14.75
N VAL A 111 13.02 6.16 13.47
CA VAL A 111 14.28 6.74 13.00
C VAL A 111 14.53 8.14 13.59
N ILE A 112 13.49 8.99 13.62
CA ILE A 112 13.58 10.35 14.19
C ILE A 112 13.89 10.29 15.69
N LYS A 113 13.20 9.42 16.45
CA LYS A 113 13.42 9.26 17.89
C LYS A 113 14.84 8.79 18.23
N HIS A 114 15.42 7.94 17.38
CA HIS A 114 16.76 7.40 17.57
C HIS A 114 17.86 8.21 16.85
N LYS A 115 17.51 9.35 16.24
CA LYS A 115 18.42 10.28 15.56
C LYS A 115 19.21 9.65 14.39
N GLU A 116 18.68 8.60 13.76
CA GLU A 116 19.34 7.92 12.64
C GLU A 116 18.91 8.47 11.29
N LEU A 117 19.07 9.79 11.08
CA LEU A 117 18.50 10.49 9.92
C LEU A 117 18.94 9.93 8.54
N GLY A 118 20.05 9.18 8.48
CA GLY A 118 20.46 8.46 7.26
C GLY A 118 19.45 7.38 6.82
N HIS A 119 18.68 6.81 7.74
CA HIS A 119 17.63 5.82 7.47
C HIS A 119 16.25 6.45 7.20
N LEU A 120 16.11 7.78 7.27
CA LEU A 120 14.83 8.48 7.12
C LEU A 120 14.35 8.61 5.66
N PRO A 121 15.21 8.83 4.64
CA PRO A 121 14.73 9.10 3.29
C PRO A 121 13.85 7.98 2.72
N ALA A 122 14.24 6.72 2.89
CA ALA A 122 13.47 5.59 2.38
C ALA A 122 12.04 5.52 2.95
N PRO A 123 11.81 5.44 4.28
CA PRO A 123 10.45 5.40 4.83
C PRO A 123 9.67 6.69 4.59
N ALA A 124 10.33 7.87 4.53
CA ALA A 124 9.65 9.13 4.25
C ALA A 124 9.14 9.21 2.80
N ILE A 125 9.95 8.80 1.82
CA ILE A 125 9.54 8.75 0.41
C ILE A 125 8.40 7.75 0.23
N VAL A 126 8.53 6.55 0.79
CA VAL A 126 7.49 5.52 0.68
C VAL A 126 6.20 5.97 1.37
N LEU A 127 6.28 6.64 2.53
CA LEU A 127 5.11 7.24 3.19
C LEU A 127 4.37 8.20 2.25
N VAL A 128 5.08 9.13 1.60
CA VAL A 128 4.47 10.08 0.66
C VAL A 128 3.82 9.34 -0.51
N LEU A 129 4.47 8.33 -1.06
CA LEU A 129 3.92 7.51 -2.14
C LEU A 129 2.66 6.74 -1.71
N CYS A 130 2.62 6.22 -0.47
CA CYS A 130 1.42 5.58 0.07
C CYS A 130 0.26 6.58 0.19
N LEU A 131 0.52 7.81 0.61
CA LEU A 131 -0.51 8.87 0.68
C LEU A 131 -1.00 9.26 -0.71
N ILE A 132 -0.10 9.38 -1.69
CA ILE A 132 -0.47 9.64 -3.10
C ILE A 132 -1.33 8.49 -3.63
N CYS A 133 -0.94 7.24 -3.38
CA CYS A 133 -1.72 6.06 -3.75
C CYS A 133 -3.11 6.09 -3.11
N MET A 134 -3.20 6.42 -1.81
CA MET A 134 -4.47 6.49 -1.08
C MET A 134 -5.38 7.58 -1.64
N LEU A 135 -4.86 8.78 -1.87
CA LEU A 135 -5.60 9.88 -2.50
C LEU A 135 -6.03 9.51 -3.93
N GLY A 136 -5.17 8.81 -4.66
CA GLY A 136 -5.42 8.21 -5.96
C GLY A 136 -6.68 7.34 -6.05
N ASN A 137 -7.03 6.70 -4.94
CA ASN A 137 -8.20 5.82 -4.84
C ASN A 137 -9.47 6.55 -4.35
N LEU A 138 -9.35 7.81 -3.92
CA LEU A 138 -10.45 8.58 -3.32
C LEU A 138 -11.10 9.59 -4.27
N ILE A 139 -10.42 9.99 -5.34
CA ILE A 139 -10.85 11.04 -6.29
C ILE A 139 -11.05 10.47 -7.69
#